data_AF-A0A7C1CME6-F1
#
_entry.id   AF-A0A7C1CME6-F1
#
_cell.length_a   1.000
_cell.length_b   1.000
_cell.length_c   1.000
_cell.angle_alpha   90.00
_cell.angle_beta   90.00
_cell.angle_gamma   90.00
#
_symmetry.space_group_name_H-M   'P 1'
#
loop_
_entity.id
_entity.type
_entity.pdbx_description
1 polymer ?
#
loop_
_entity_poly.entity_id
_entity_poly.type
_entity_poly.pdbx_seq_one_letter_code
_entity_poly.pdbx_strand_id
1 'polypeptide(L)'
;METPFSGWREGRRHYLPWFAIAALATMALLPFGHGWVGVPLFLVACGVLLFFRDFQRNVPTCPGQALAPADGKVVAIEQLDETPHYAGKCLRISIFMSVLNAHIN
;
A
#
# COMPACT_ATOMS: atom_id res chain seq x y z
N MET A 1 20.61 -3.56 -15.13
CA MET A 1 19.26 -3.85 -14.63
C MET A 1 19.13 -3.17 -13.30
N GLU A 2 18.40 -2.06 -13.31
CA GLU A 2 18.18 -1.18 -12.16
C GLU A 2 17.46 -1.95 -11.04
N THR A 3 17.67 -1.54 -9.79
CA THR A 3 17.11 -2.23 -8.62
C THR A 3 15.61 -2.46 -8.76
N PRO A 4 15.09 -3.67 -8.47
CA PRO A 4 13.65 -3.93 -8.56
C PRO A 4 12.87 -2.99 -7.63
N PHE A 5 11.66 -2.63 -8.05
CA PHE A 5 10.75 -1.82 -7.24
C PHE A 5 10.57 -2.43 -5.85
N SER A 6 10.49 -1.57 -4.84
CA SER A 6 10.20 -1.97 -3.48
C SER A 6 9.38 -0.89 -2.79
N GLY A 7 8.16 -1.23 -2.37
CA GLY A 7 7.29 -0.31 -1.63
C GLY A 7 7.95 0.20 -0.36
N TRP A 8 8.70 -0.66 0.36
CA TRP A 8 9.49 -0.26 1.52
C TRP A 8 10.47 0.87 1.19
N ARG A 9 11.21 0.74 0.07
CA ARG A 9 12.24 1.72 -0.31
C ARG A 9 11.63 3.05 -0.70
N GLU A 10 10.57 3.02 -1.49
CA GLU A 10 9.87 4.21 -1.99
C GLU A 10 9.14 4.93 -0.85
N GLY A 11 8.55 4.17 0.07
CA GLY A 11 7.84 4.68 1.24
C GLY A 11 8.72 5.43 2.24
N ARG A 12 10.05 5.22 2.25
CA ARG A 12 10.97 5.84 3.24
C ARG A 12 10.82 7.36 3.34
N ARG A 13 10.67 8.04 2.20
CA ARG A 13 10.48 9.50 2.17
C ARG A 13 9.17 9.96 2.81
N HIS A 14 8.20 9.04 2.96
CA HIS A 14 6.89 9.32 3.51
C HIS A 14 6.80 8.96 4.99
N TYR A 15 7.24 7.77 5.42
CA TYR A 15 7.11 7.37 6.83
C TYR A 15 8.26 7.83 7.73
N LEU A 16 9.50 7.99 7.24
CA LEU A 16 10.63 8.42 8.09
C LEU A 16 10.43 9.83 8.68
N PRO A 17 9.92 10.82 7.95
CA PRO A 17 9.63 12.13 8.54
C PRO A 17 8.64 12.05 9.70
N TRP A 18 7.61 11.20 9.60
CA TRP A 18 6.64 11.03 10.69
C TRP A 18 7.27 10.38 11.92
N PHE A 19 8.15 9.37 11.75
CA PHE A 19 8.91 8.81 12.86
C PHE A 19 9.83 9.86 13.50
N ALA A 20 10.49 10.69 12.70
CA ALA A 20 11.36 11.75 13.20
C ALA A 20 10.55 12.81 13.98
N ILE A 21 9.41 13.26 13.45
CA ILE A 21 8.50 14.20 14.12
C ILE A 21 7.98 13.63 15.43
N ALA A 22 7.54 12.36 15.44
CA ALA A 22 7.08 11.69 16.65
C ALA A 22 8.18 11.64 17.71
N ALA A 23 9.41 11.28 17.34
CA ALA A 23 10.55 11.22 18.25
C ALA A 23 10.91 12.60 18.80
N LEU A 24 11.02 13.62 17.93
CA LEU A 24 11.34 15.00 18.33
C LEU A 24 10.27 15.59 19.24
N ALA A 25 8.99 15.42 18.91
CA ALA A 25 7.87 15.88 19.74
C ALA A 25 7.90 15.20 21.12
N THR A 26 8.14 13.89 21.16
CA THR A 26 8.28 13.15 22.42
C THR A 26 9.42 13.72 23.26
N MET A 27 10.62 13.85 22.69
CA MET A 27 11.81 14.33 23.41
C MET A 27 11.65 15.77 23.91
N ALA A 28 11.04 16.65 23.11
CA ALA A 28 10.82 18.05 23.49
C ALA A 28 9.78 18.20 24.62
N LEU A 29 8.75 17.35 24.64
CA LEU A 29 7.63 17.44 25.57
C LEU A 29 7.78 16.57 26.83
N LEU A 30 8.71 15.61 26.81
CA LEU A 30 8.98 14.73 27.94
C LEU A 30 9.34 15.47 29.24
N PRO A 31 10.22 16.51 29.24
CA PRO A 31 10.56 17.26 30.46
C PRO A 31 9.36 17.97 31.10
N PHE A 32 8.32 18.24 30.31
CA PHE A 32 7.10 18.90 30.74
C PHE A 32 5.99 17.91 31.13
N GLY A 33 6.26 16.59 31.13
CA GLY A 33 5.26 15.56 31.43
C GLY A 33 4.28 15.27 30.27
N HIS A 34 4.51 15.84 29.09
CA HIS A 34 3.61 15.73 27.93
C HIS A 34 4.14 14.79 26.84
N GLY A 35 5.03 13.85 27.19
CA GLY A 35 5.63 12.90 26.23
C GLY A 35 4.60 12.01 25.51
N TRP A 36 3.40 11.84 26.07
CA TRP A 36 2.31 11.07 25.47
C TRP A 36 1.83 11.63 24.12
N VAL A 37 2.08 12.91 23.82
CA VAL A 37 1.75 13.55 22.53
C VAL A 37 2.48 12.89 21.36
N GLY A 38 3.62 12.24 21.62
CA GLY A 38 4.35 11.47 20.60
C GLY A 38 3.64 10.20 20.13
N VAL A 39 2.77 9.61 20.97
CA VAL A 39 2.07 8.35 20.66
C VAL A 39 1.19 8.44 19.41
N PRO A 40 0.27 9.40 19.27
CA PRO A 40 -0.55 9.50 18.06
C PRO A 40 0.30 9.75 16.81
N LEU A 41 1.38 10.55 16.91
CA LEU A 41 2.29 10.80 15.80
C LEU A 41 3.04 9.51 15.37
N PHE A 42 3.45 8.71 16.35
CA PHE A 42 4.07 7.41 16.10
C PHE A 42 3.10 6.44 15.43
N LEU A 43 1.84 6.40 15.87
CA LEU A 43 0.79 5.58 15.25
C LEU A 43 0.53 5.98 13.79
N VAL A 44 0.52 7.29 13.50
CA VAL A 44 0.45 7.79 12.12
C VAL A 44 1.67 7.31 11.32
N ALA A 45 2.88 7.42 11.87
CA ALA A 45 4.09 6.93 11.21
C ALA A 45 4.01 5.42 10.87
N CYS A 46 3.52 4.61 11.80
CA CYS A 46 3.25 3.19 11.59
C CYS A 46 2.19 2.97 10.50
N GLY A 47 1.10 3.73 10.49
CA GLY A 47 0.06 3.65 9.47
C GLY A 47 0.61 3.94 8.07
N VAL A 48 1.41 5.00 7.92
CA VAL A 48 2.07 5.34 6.65
C VAL A 48 3.05 4.22 6.25
N LEU A 49 3.85 3.69 7.18
CA LEU A 49 4.73 2.57 6.90
C LEU A 49 3.95 1.33 6.41
N LEU A 50 2.83 1.00 7.04
CA LEU A 50 1.99 -0.14 6.68
C LEU A 50 1.26 0.04 5.34
N PHE A 51 1.04 1.27 4.90
CA PHE A 51 0.49 1.57 3.57
C PHE A 51 1.49 1.23 2.45
N PHE A 52 2.78 1.51 2.67
CA PHE A 52 3.87 1.21 1.73
C PHE A 52 4.45 -0.21 1.86
N ARG A 53 3.82 -1.09 2.65
CA ARG A 53 4.35 -2.43 2.88
C ARG A 53 4.37 -3.26 1.60
N ASP A 54 5.45 -3.99 1.41
CA ASP A 54 5.70 -4.76 0.20
C ASP A 54 6.31 -6.14 0.52
N PHE A 55 5.45 -7.12 0.79
CA PHE A 55 5.91 -8.47 1.09
C PHE A 55 6.16 -9.25 -0.20
N GLN A 56 7.17 -10.12 -0.18
CA GLN A 56 7.40 -11.01 -1.31
C GLN A 56 6.21 -11.96 -1.48
N ARG A 57 5.73 -12.06 -2.73
CA ARG A 57 4.62 -12.94 -3.12
C ARG A 57 5.16 -14.18 -3.81
N ASN A 58 4.66 -15.35 -3.45
CA ASN A 58 4.91 -16.59 -4.19
C ASN A 58 3.94 -16.63 -5.36
N VAL A 59 4.43 -16.41 -6.58
CA VAL A 59 3.61 -16.41 -7.79
C VAL A 59 3.71 -17.79 -8.45
N PRO A 60 2.60 -18.53 -8.62
CA PRO A 60 2.62 -19.78 -9.36
C PRO A 60 2.89 -19.51 -10.84
N THR A 61 3.81 -20.27 -11.45
CA THR A 61 4.13 -20.17 -12.88
C THR A 61 3.46 -21.32 -13.62
N CYS A 62 2.31 -21.06 -14.23
CA CYS A 62 1.63 -22.01 -15.10
C CYS A 62 1.26 -21.35 -16.43
N PRO A 63 1.46 -22.03 -17.58
CA PRO A 63 1.06 -21.50 -18.88
C PRO A 63 -0.44 -21.19 -18.93
N GLY A 64 -0.79 -20.05 -19.54
CA GLY A 64 -2.18 -19.66 -19.77
C GLY A 64 -2.93 -19.09 -18.55
N GLN A 65 -2.26 -18.85 -17.42
CA GLN A 65 -2.88 -18.20 -16.27
C GLN A 65 -2.72 -16.68 -16.31
N ALA A 66 -3.76 -15.97 -15.89
CA ALA A 66 -3.71 -14.56 -15.54
C ALA A 66 -3.58 -14.42 -14.02
N LEU A 67 -2.66 -13.58 -13.57
CA LEU A 67 -2.52 -13.26 -12.15
C LEU A 67 -3.42 -12.08 -11.79
N ALA A 68 -3.96 -12.06 -10.57
CA ALA A 68 -4.62 -10.87 -10.07
C ALA A 68 -3.62 -9.70 -10.02
N PRO A 69 -3.98 -8.52 -10.53
CA PRO A 69 -3.08 -7.37 -10.53
C PRO A 69 -2.91 -6.72 -9.16
N ALA A 70 -3.79 -7.05 -8.20
CA ALA A 70 -3.88 -6.36 -6.92
C ALA A 70 -4.46 -7.28 -5.83
N ASP A 71 -4.10 -7.02 -4.58
CA ASP A 71 -4.73 -7.64 -3.42
C ASP A 71 -6.10 -6.99 -3.15
N GLY A 72 -7.14 -7.81 -3.01
CA GLY A 72 -8.44 -7.29 -2.57
C GLY A 72 -9.61 -8.22 -2.79
N LYS A 73 -10.81 -7.63 -2.68
CA LYS A 73 -12.06 -8.36 -2.87
C LYS A 73 -12.53 -8.20 -4.31
N VAL A 74 -12.79 -9.30 -5.00
CA VAL A 74 -13.52 -9.25 -6.28
C VAL A 74 -14.95 -8.79 -5.98
N VAL A 75 -15.33 -7.65 -6.55
CA VAL A 75 -16.65 -7.03 -6.32
C VAL A 75 -17.58 -7.15 -7.52
N ALA A 76 -17.04 -7.40 -8.72
CA ALA A 76 -17.81 -7.65 -9.93
C ALA A 76 -17.04 -8.50 -10.94
N ILE A 77 -17.75 -9.33 -11.69
CA ILE A 77 -17.27 -10.05 -12.88
C ILE A 77 -18.36 -9.90 -13.94
N GLU A 78 -18.08 -9.21 -15.04
CA GLU A 78 -19.10 -8.76 -15.99
C GLU A 78 -18.60 -8.84 -17.43
N GLN A 79 -19.48 -9.21 -18.37
CA GLN A 79 -19.21 -8.99 -19.78
C GLN A 79 -19.57 -7.54 -20.16
N LEU A 80 -18.63 -6.87 -20.82
CA LEU A 80 -18.86 -5.57 -21.41
C LEU A 80 -18.84 -5.73 -22.94
N ASP A 81 -19.79 -5.11 -23.63
CA ASP A 81 -19.79 -5.12 -25.09
C ASP A 81 -18.72 -4.19 -25.68
N GLU A 82 -18.42 -3.09 -24.98
CA GLU A 82 -17.41 -2.10 -25.37
C GLU A 82 -16.71 -1.53 -24.13
N THR A 83 -15.48 -1.01 -24.32
CA THR A 83 -14.72 -0.31 -23.28
C THR A 83 -14.05 0.94 -23.85
N PRO A 84 -13.72 1.95 -23.02
CA PRO A 84 -12.96 3.11 -23.47
C PRO A 84 -11.47 2.80 -23.78
N HIS A 85 -10.98 1.60 -23.46
CA HIS A 85 -9.56 1.25 -23.57
C HIS A 85 -9.22 0.44 -24.82
N TYR A 86 -10.17 -0.33 -25.34
CA TYR A 86 -10.00 -1.16 -26.54
C TYR A 86 -11.35 -1.54 -27.15
N ALA A 87 -11.34 -1.84 -28.44
CA ALA A 87 -12.53 -2.22 -29.19
C ALA A 87 -12.94 -3.68 -28.94
N GLY A 88 -14.25 -3.93 -28.92
CA GLY A 88 -14.85 -5.26 -28.82
C GLY A 88 -15.21 -5.70 -27.41
N LYS A 89 -15.83 -6.88 -27.33
CA LYS A 89 -16.37 -7.45 -26.10
C LYS A 89 -15.26 -7.91 -25.16
N CYS A 90 -15.46 -7.75 -23.85
CA CYS A 90 -14.49 -8.17 -22.85
C CYS A 90 -15.14 -8.69 -21.57
N LEU A 91 -14.34 -9.41 -20.77
CA LEU A 91 -14.70 -9.76 -19.40
C LEU A 91 -13.98 -8.81 -18.44
N ARG A 92 -14.74 -7.98 -17.71
CA ARG A 92 -14.23 -7.11 -16.65
C ARG A 92 -14.24 -7.84 -15.32
N ILE A 93 -13.11 -7.78 -14.62
CA ILE A 93 -12.98 -8.23 -13.23
C ILE A 93 -12.63 -7.00 -12.38
N SER A 94 -13.50 -6.64 -11.45
CA SER A 94 -13.30 -5.48 -10.56
C SER A 94 -12.82 -5.94 -9.19
N ILE A 95 -11.67 -5.41 -8.74
CA ILE A 95 -11.07 -5.72 -7.44
C ILE A 95 -11.10 -4.45 -6.58
N PHE A 96 -11.74 -4.52 -5.42
CA PHE A 96 -11.72 -3.46 -4.42
C PHE A 96 -10.55 -3.65 -3.46
N MET A 97 -9.67 -2.64 -3.39
CA MET A 97 -8.56 -2.59 -2.44
C MET A 97 -9.00 -1.84 -1.18
N SER A 98 -9.04 -2.51 -0.04
CA SER A 98 -9.26 -1.86 1.25
C SER A 98 -7.97 -1.20 1.75
N VAL A 99 -8.08 -0.27 2.71
CA VAL A 99 -6.90 0.32 3.41
C VAL A 99 -5.98 -0.71 4.06
N LEU A 100 -6.50 -1.93 4.31
CA LEU A 100 -5.75 -3.04 4.87
C LEU A 100 -5.08 -3.91 3.80
N ASN A 101 -5.17 -3.61 2.52
CA ASN A 101 -4.47 -4.33 1.45
C ASN A 101 -3.12 -3.64 1.14
N ALA A 102 -2.20 -4.35 0.50
CA ALA A 102 -0.98 -3.72 -0.01
C ALA A 102 -1.34 -2.90 -1.26
N HIS A 103 -1.08 -1.59 -1.23
CA HIS A 103 -1.43 -0.67 -2.33
C HIS A 103 -0.31 -0.62 -3.38
N ILE A 104 -0.01 -1.78 -3.96
CA ILE A 104 1.05 -1.97 -4.96
C ILE A 104 0.48 -2.90 -6.03
N ASN A 105 0.47 -2.43 -7.29
CA ASN A 105 -0.04 -3.12 -8.48
C ASN A 105 0.99 -3.10 -9.60
#